data_AF-A0A7Y2ANN9-F1
#
_entry.id   AF-A0A7Y2ANN9-F1
#
_cell.length_a   1.000
_cell.length_b   1.000
_cell.length_c   1.000
_cell.angle_alpha   90.00
_cell.angle_beta   90.00
_cell.angle_gamma   90.00
#
_symmetry.space_group_name_H-M   'P 1'
#
loop_
_entity.id
_entity.type
_entity.pdbx_description
1 polymer ?
#
loop_
_entity_poly.entity_id
_entity_poly.type
_entity_poly.pdbx_seq_one_letter_code
_entity_poly.pdbx_strand_id
1 'polypeptide(L)'
;GLSFLDYEKTKTDFGLVCTSPLLSGAKIDVNAQTVISAGDKATGGYDIKYGGCDPWHETADSDYLIGLLKQQPHTVTDSASSATSMASGIKTYNAAIGVAVDGTHTYSIARELQQQRQFKIGIVTSVPVSHATPGAVYANNVTRKDYQDISRDLIGLPSSSHRRNPLPGVDVLIGGGWGQKKETDELQGDNFMQGNPYLHDEDLKKADVRNGGRYLISQRTPGKSGRKNLLADARKAAKQGHRLLGFYGAVAGHLPFQTADGGFNPTVDIKGTEKYSAADIAENPNLADMTEATLLTLENADKGFWLLIEAGDVDWANHSNNIDNSIGAVLSGAAAFKTLTRWIEKHDAWDETAVIVTSDHGHYLVIQDDNVIANAGREMNQRKSTTKKQVDVKNRSK
;
A
#
# COMPACT_ATOMS: atom_id res chain seq x y z
N GLY A 1 12.81 14.83 -12.12
CA GLY A 1 12.30 13.46 -12.07
C GLY A 1 11.40 13.26 -10.87
N LEU A 2 11.22 12.01 -10.46
CA LEU A 2 10.53 11.64 -9.22
C LEU A 2 11.46 11.93 -8.04
N SER A 3 10.91 12.40 -6.92
CA SER A 3 11.72 12.87 -5.79
C SER A 3 12.58 11.83 -5.13
N PHE A 4 12.24 10.55 -5.25
CA PHE A 4 13.04 9.45 -4.72
C PHE A 4 14.16 9.00 -5.68
N LEU A 5 14.09 9.36 -6.97
CA LEU A 5 15.18 9.12 -7.92
C LEU A 5 16.22 10.24 -7.88
N ASP A 6 15.77 11.48 -7.67
CA ASP A 6 16.63 12.67 -7.66
C ASP A 6 17.05 13.08 -6.23
N TYR A 7 16.97 12.19 -5.24
CA TYR A 7 17.25 12.55 -3.83
C TYR A 7 18.77 12.53 -3.54
N GLU A 8 19.34 13.70 -3.27
CA GLU A 8 20.80 13.91 -3.14
C GLU A 8 21.24 14.31 -1.72
N LYS A 9 20.34 14.32 -0.73
CA LYS A 9 20.64 14.82 0.62
C LYS A 9 21.29 13.81 1.56
N THR A 10 21.34 12.54 1.15
CA THR A 10 22.02 11.46 1.88
C THR A 10 22.69 10.53 0.87
N LYS A 11 23.55 9.63 1.34
CA LYS A 11 24.12 8.60 0.48
C LYS A 11 23.01 7.66 0.01
N THR A 12 22.87 7.52 -1.31
CA THR A 12 21.87 6.66 -1.93
C THR A 12 22.58 5.56 -2.71
N ASP A 13 22.24 4.30 -2.41
CA ASP A 13 22.70 3.12 -3.15
C ASP A 13 21.51 2.53 -3.93
N PHE A 14 21.78 1.97 -5.12
CA PHE A 14 20.75 1.38 -5.99
C PHE A 14 21.02 -0.12 -6.18
N GLY A 15 19.95 -0.91 -6.26
CA GLY A 15 20.03 -2.35 -6.46
C GLY A 15 18.75 -2.91 -7.07
N LEU A 16 18.82 -4.17 -7.50
CA LEU A 16 17.67 -4.90 -8.03
C LEU A 16 17.11 -5.83 -6.96
N VAL A 17 15.79 -5.84 -6.81
CA VAL A 17 15.06 -6.80 -5.98
C VAL A 17 14.27 -7.69 -6.92
N CYS A 18 14.47 -9.00 -6.83
CA CYS A 18 13.72 -9.98 -7.60
C CYS A 18 12.74 -10.71 -6.67
N THR A 19 11.46 -10.51 -6.90
CA THR A 19 10.38 -11.19 -6.20
C THR A 19 9.84 -12.31 -7.08
N SER A 20 9.82 -13.53 -6.54
CA SER A 20 9.18 -14.67 -7.19
C SER A 20 8.62 -15.57 -6.09
N PRO A 21 7.46 -16.20 -6.32
CA PRO A 21 6.96 -17.16 -5.36
C PRO A 21 7.80 -18.45 -5.43
N LEU A 22 7.76 -19.24 -4.38
CA LEU A 22 8.27 -20.61 -4.37
C LEU A 22 7.27 -21.57 -5.02
N LEU A 23 5.97 -21.35 -4.81
CA LEU A 23 4.88 -22.12 -5.41
C LEU A 23 3.84 -21.19 -6.04
N SER A 24 3.21 -21.64 -7.12
CA SER A 24 2.18 -20.85 -7.83
C SER A 24 0.89 -20.62 -7.03
N GLY A 25 0.71 -21.37 -5.94
CA GLY A 25 -0.40 -21.26 -5.00
C GLY A 25 -0.38 -22.40 -3.99
N ALA A 26 -1.48 -22.57 -3.26
CA ALA A 26 -1.70 -23.69 -2.36
C ALA A 26 -3.19 -23.98 -2.20
N LYS A 27 -3.53 -25.24 -1.88
CA LYS A 27 -4.86 -25.58 -1.36
C LYS A 27 -4.85 -25.39 0.15
N ILE A 28 -5.82 -24.64 0.66
CA ILE A 28 -5.85 -24.21 2.05
C ILE A 28 -7.20 -24.46 2.70
N ASP A 29 -7.20 -24.47 4.03
CA ASP A 29 -8.37 -24.33 4.87
C ASP A 29 -8.26 -23.00 5.63
N VAL A 30 -9.09 -22.02 5.26
CA VAL A 30 -9.12 -20.68 5.87
C VAL A 30 -9.57 -20.76 7.33
N ASN A 31 -10.55 -21.62 7.63
CA ASN A 31 -11.10 -21.74 8.97
C ASN A 31 -10.09 -22.37 9.92
N ALA A 32 -9.39 -23.41 9.48
CA ALA A 32 -8.36 -24.07 10.27
C ALA A 32 -7.03 -23.31 10.28
N GLN A 33 -6.82 -22.40 9.30
CA GLN A 33 -5.54 -21.75 9.00
C GLN A 33 -4.44 -22.78 8.70
N THR A 34 -4.73 -23.70 7.77
CA THR A 34 -3.79 -24.77 7.38
C THR A 34 -3.62 -24.86 5.88
N VAL A 35 -2.41 -25.23 5.45
CA VAL A 35 -2.15 -25.62 4.05
C VAL A 35 -2.46 -27.11 3.92
N ILE A 36 -3.50 -27.44 3.14
CA ILE A 36 -3.92 -28.83 2.88
C ILE A 36 -2.94 -29.51 1.94
N SER A 37 -2.53 -28.80 0.88
CA SER A 37 -1.54 -29.28 -0.08
C SER A 37 -0.84 -28.12 -0.78
N ALA A 38 0.48 -28.23 -0.93
CA ALA A 38 1.27 -27.33 -1.75
C ALA A 38 0.77 -27.30 -3.20
N GLY A 39 0.78 -26.12 -3.83
CA GLY A 39 0.59 -26.00 -5.27
C GLY A 39 1.83 -26.41 -6.05
N ASP A 40 1.78 -26.21 -7.36
CA ASP A 40 2.91 -26.50 -8.24
C ASP A 40 4.12 -25.64 -7.89
N LYS A 41 5.31 -26.21 -8.03
CA LYS A 41 6.55 -25.43 -7.93
C LYS A 41 6.50 -24.28 -8.93
N ALA A 42 6.94 -23.11 -8.49
CA ALA A 42 7.10 -21.99 -9.40
C ALA A 42 8.01 -22.41 -10.56
N THR A 43 7.56 -22.10 -11.77
CA THR A 43 8.25 -22.45 -13.01
C THR A 43 9.13 -21.29 -13.46
N GLY A 44 10.26 -21.64 -14.08
CA GLY A 44 11.12 -20.70 -14.78
C GLY A 44 11.80 -19.64 -13.91
N GLY A 45 12.68 -18.89 -14.55
CA GLY A 45 13.18 -17.59 -14.08
C GLY A 45 13.11 -16.61 -15.24
N TYR A 46 13.52 -15.36 -15.00
CA TYR A 46 13.57 -14.37 -16.07
C TYR A 46 14.55 -14.82 -17.18
N ASP A 47 14.06 -14.91 -18.41
CA ASP A 47 14.75 -15.38 -19.60
C ASP A 47 14.90 -14.21 -20.56
N ILE A 48 16.11 -13.70 -20.65
CA ILE A 48 16.48 -12.53 -21.45
C ILE A 48 16.15 -12.69 -22.94
N LYS A 49 16.02 -13.92 -23.46
CA LYS A 49 15.66 -14.16 -24.86
C LYS A 49 14.23 -13.72 -25.17
N TYR A 50 13.35 -13.82 -24.17
CA TYR A 50 11.94 -13.47 -24.30
C TYR A 50 11.62 -12.16 -23.59
N GLY A 51 12.20 -11.91 -22.41
CA GLY A 51 11.95 -10.72 -21.62
C GLY A 51 12.77 -9.49 -22.02
N GLY A 52 13.85 -9.65 -22.79
CA GLY A 52 14.86 -8.61 -23.02
C GLY A 52 15.97 -8.63 -21.97
N CYS A 53 17.07 -7.91 -22.22
CA CYS A 53 18.12 -7.72 -21.22
C CYS A 53 17.65 -6.83 -20.06
N ASP A 54 16.75 -5.91 -20.38
CA ASP A 54 16.07 -5.03 -19.43
C ASP A 54 14.56 -5.27 -19.57
N PRO A 55 13.81 -5.40 -18.46
CA PRO A 55 12.37 -5.70 -18.50
C PRO A 55 11.51 -4.57 -19.08
N TRP A 56 12.09 -3.40 -19.35
CA TRP A 56 11.45 -2.27 -20.04
C TRP A 56 11.86 -2.14 -21.52
N HIS A 57 12.60 -3.10 -22.07
CA HIS A 57 13.01 -3.07 -23.47
C HIS A 57 11.83 -3.38 -24.42
N GLU A 58 11.64 -2.55 -25.44
CA GLU A 58 10.45 -2.56 -26.32
C GLU A 58 10.23 -3.85 -27.13
N THR A 59 11.25 -4.71 -27.24
CA THR A 59 11.23 -5.93 -28.07
C THR A 59 10.87 -7.20 -27.30
N ALA A 60 10.48 -7.09 -26.04
CA ALA A 60 10.14 -8.25 -25.22
C ALA A 60 8.81 -8.91 -25.65
N ASP A 61 8.74 -10.23 -25.54
CA ASP A 61 7.52 -10.99 -25.77
C ASP A 61 6.53 -10.74 -24.63
N SER A 62 5.37 -10.16 -24.96
CA SER A 62 4.34 -9.80 -23.98
C SER A 62 3.78 -11.00 -23.25
N ASP A 63 3.56 -12.11 -23.97
CA ASP A 63 3.04 -13.35 -23.37
C ASP A 63 4.05 -13.92 -22.39
N TYR A 64 5.34 -13.76 -22.68
CA TYR A 64 6.37 -14.12 -21.72
C TYR A 64 6.28 -13.23 -20.50
N LEU A 65 6.36 -11.90 -20.62
CA LEU A 65 6.41 -11.01 -19.46
C LEU A 65 5.21 -11.17 -18.49
N ILE A 66 4.04 -11.52 -18.99
CA ILE A 66 2.82 -11.75 -18.19
C ILE A 66 2.59 -13.23 -17.80
N GLY A 67 3.56 -14.11 -18.07
CA GLY A 67 3.53 -15.52 -17.65
C GLY A 67 2.58 -16.41 -18.46
N LEU A 68 2.15 -15.97 -19.65
CA LEU A 68 1.24 -16.69 -20.54
C LEU A 68 1.95 -17.46 -21.68
N LEU A 69 3.24 -17.24 -21.90
CA LEU A 69 4.01 -17.92 -22.94
C LEU A 69 4.15 -19.41 -22.64
N LYS A 70 3.42 -20.25 -23.39
CA LYS A 70 3.38 -21.71 -23.19
C LYS A 70 4.72 -22.39 -23.42
N GLN A 71 5.55 -21.85 -24.32
CA GLN A 71 6.86 -22.41 -24.67
C GLN A 71 7.90 -22.20 -23.58
N GLN A 72 7.74 -21.16 -22.75
CA GLN A 72 8.63 -20.83 -21.64
C GLN A 72 7.79 -20.38 -20.44
N PRO A 73 7.07 -21.31 -19.79
CA PRO A 73 6.18 -20.98 -18.68
C PRO A 73 7.00 -20.49 -17.49
N HIS A 74 6.58 -19.37 -16.90
CA HIS A 74 7.10 -18.93 -15.61
C HIS A 74 6.01 -18.35 -14.72
N THR A 75 6.23 -18.43 -13.42
CA THR A 75 5.26 -17.98 -12.42
C THR A 75 5.53 -16.53 -12.02
N VAL A 76 4.52 -15.68 -12.17
CA VAL A 76 4.55 -14.28 -11.71
C VAL A 76 4.10 -14.21 -10.25
N THR A 77 4.85 -13.47 -9.44
CA THR A 77 4.53 -13.25 -8.02
C THR A 77 3.30 -12.37 -7.87
N ASP A 78 2.54 -12.60 -6.80
CA ASP A 78 1.51 -11.65 -6.35
C ASP A 78 2.02 -10.79 -5.18
N SER A 79 1.32 -9.70 -4.86
CA SER A 79 1.68 -8.80 -3.76
C SER A 79 1.82 -9.48 -2.39
N ALA A 80 1.10 -10.59 -2.14
CA ALA A 80 1.13 -11.27 -0.85
C ALA A 80 2.44 -12.04 -0.65
N SER A 81 2.84 -12.83 -1.65
CA SER A 81 4.08 -13.60 -1.63
C SER A 81 5.32 -12.70 -1.68
N SER A 82 5.31 -11.65 -2.50
CA SER A 82 6.41 -10.69 -2.60
C SER A 82 6.60 -9.91 -1.31
N ALA A 83 5.53 -9.34 -0.74
CA ALA A 83 5.61 -8.61 0.52
C ALA A 83 6.00 -9.52 1.70
N THR A 84 5.53 -10.77 1.74
CA THR A 84 5.98 -11.77 2.72
C THR A 84 7.48 -12.04 2.58
N SER A 85 7.97 -12.14 1.34
CA SER A 85 9.40 -12.36 1.06
C SER A 85 10.25 -11.19 1.49
N MET A 86 9.82 -9.96 1.20
CA MET A 86 10.52 -8.74 1.58
C MET A 86 10.52 -8.53 3.10
N ALA A 87 9.43 -8.88 3.79
CA ALA A 87 9.29 -8.65 5.21
C ALA A 87 9.92 -9.74 6.08
N SER A 88 9.97 -10.99 5.60
CA SER A 88 10.35 -12.16 6.41
C SER A 88 11.54 -12.95 5.84
N GLY A 89 12.10 -12.54 4.70
CA GLY A 89 13.31 -13.14 4.14
C GLY A 89 13.14 -14.57 3.60
N ILE A 90 11.91 -15.00 3.30
CA ILE A 90 11.63 -16.33 2.73
C ILE A 90 10.74 -16.25 1.50
N LYS A 91 10.93 -17.16 0.52
CA LYS A 91 9.93 -17.33 -0.54
C LYS A 91 8.78 -18.22 -0.06
N THR A 92 7.56 -17.91 -0.48
CA THR A 92 6.33 -18.65 -0.13
C THR A 92 5.43 -18.83 -1.36
N TYR A 93 4.18 -19.28 -1.19
CA TYR A 93 3.23 -19.42 -2.29
C TYR A 93 2.46 -18.11 -2.55
N ASN A 94 2.01 -17.91 -3.79
CA ASN A 94 1.12 -16.78 -4.12
C ASN A 94 -0.13 -16.80 -3.22
N ALA A 95 -0.56 -15.62 -2.77
CA ALA A 95 -1.63 -15.39 -1.79
C ALA A 95 -1.27 -15.65 -0.31
N ALA A 96 -0.09 -16.15 0.05
CA ALA A 96 0.29 -16.30 1.46
C ALA A 96 0.54 -14.95 2.15
N ILE A 97 0.04 -14.78 3.38
CA ILE A 97 0.29 -13.60 4.22
C ILE A 97 1.14 -14.04 5.41
N GLY A 98 2.44 -13.73 5.37
CA GLY A 98 3.33 -14.00 6.49
C GLY A 98 3.43 -15.48 6.88
N VAL A 99 3.20 -16.43 5.97
CA VAL A 99 3.37 -17.88 6.24
C VAL A 99 4.35 -18.51 5.25
N ALA A 100 5.05 -19.55 5.70
CA ALA A 100 5.87 -20.42 4.86
C ALA A 100 4.98 -21.35 4.02
N VAL A 101 5.59 -22.12 3.13
CA VAL A 101 4.86 -22.98 2.18
C VAL A 101 4.03 -24.10 2.81
N ASP A 102 4.36 -24.49 4.03
CA ASP A 102 3.63 -25.48 4.83
C ASP A 102 2.58 -24.84 5.76
N GLY A 103 2.43 -23.50 5.71
CA GLY A 103 1.53 -22.74 6.58
C GLY A 103 2.16 -22.30 7.90
N THR A 104 3.43 -22.63 8.16
CA THR A 104 4.12 -22.18 9.37
C THR A 104 4.20 -20.65 9.40
N HIS A 105 3.83 -20.04 10.53
CA HIS A 105 3.91 -18.59 10.69
C HIS A 105 5.36 -18.10 10.56
N THR A 106 5.56 -17.09 9.75
CA THR A 106 6.83 -16.36 9.67
C THR A 106 6.84 -15.19 10.64
N TYR A 107 8.05 -14.70 10.90
CA TYR A 107 8.27 -13.51 11.71
C TYR A 107 8.82 -12.40 10.83
N SER A 108 8.02 -11.34 10.63
CA SER A 108 8.45 -10.20 9.84
C SER A 108 9.43 -9.31 10.59
N ILE A 109 10.24 -8.55 9.87
CA ILE A 109 11.15 -7.55 10.45
C ILE A 109 10.41 -6.53 11.33
N ALA A 110 9.18 -6.16 10.98
CA ALA A 110 8.35 -5.27 11.80
C ALA A 110 8.06 -5.89 13.17
N ARG A 111 7.66 -7.17 13.21
CA ARG A 111 7.40 -7.88 14.47
C ARG A 111 8.67 -8.19 15.25
N GLU A 112 9.78 -8.47 14.56
CA GLU A 112 11.09 -8.64 15.18
C GLU A 112 11.52 -7.38 15.92
N LEU A 113 11.48 -6.23 15.25
CA LEU A 113 11.82 -4.94 15.85
C LEU A 113 10.85 -4.56 16.98
N GLN A 114 9.55 -4.82 16.81
CA GLN A 114 8.56 -4.58 17.87
C GLN A 114 8.87 -5.38 19.13
N GLN A 115 9.19 -6.66 19.01
CA GLN A 115 9.42 -7.54 20.15
C GLN A 115 10.82 -7.34 20.76
N GLN A 116 11.86 -7.28 19.94
CA GLN A 116 13.25 -7.32 20.40
C GLN A 116 13.85 -5.94 20.70
N ARG A 117 13.30 -4.90 20.06
CA ARG A 117 13.80 -3.52 20.19
C ARG A 117 12.75 -2.56 20.72
N GLN A 118 11.50 -3.02 20.91
CA GLN A 118 10.38 -2.18 21.33
C GLN A 118 10.11 -1.03 20.36
N PHE A 119 10.44 -1.23 19.08
CA PHE A 119 10.12 -0.27 18.04
C PHE A 119 8.61 -0.14 17.92
N LYS A 120 8.16 1.10 17.71
CA LYS A 120 6.78 1.35 17.32
C LYS A 120 6.57 0.98 15.86
N ILE A 121 5.41 0.43 15.52
CA ILE A 121 5.14 -0.06 14.16
C ILE A 121 4.07 0.81 13.51
N GLY A 122 4.39 1.39 12.35
CA GLY A 122 3.47 2.16 11.51
C GLY A 122 3.23 1.49 10.17
N ILE A 123 1.98 1.49 9.72
CA ILE A 123 1.58 1.04 8.39
C ILE A 123 0.63 2.07 7.79
N VAL A 124 0.98 2.56 6.60
CA VAL A 124 0.17 3.50 5.83
C VAL A 124 -0.01 2.97 4.41
N THR A 125 -1.24 2.97 3.90
CA THR A 125 -1.53 2.52 2.54
C THR A 125 -2.64 3.34 1.88
N SER A 126 -2.61 3.48 0.55
CA SER A 126 -3.71 4.08 -0.25
C SER A 126 -4.87 3.11 -0.54
N VAL A 127 -4.68 1.81 -0.32
CA VAL A 127 -5.67 0.74 -0.54
C VAL A 127 -6.21 0.23 0.82
N PRO A 128 -7.14 -0.75 0.88
CA PRO A 128 -7.67 -1.24 2.16
C PRO A 128 -6.60 -1.66 3.16
N VAL A 129 -6.81 -1.34 4.44
CA VAL A 129 -5.84 -1.59 5.52
C VAL A 129 -5.41 -3.06 5.65
N SER A 130 -6.26 -4.00 5.26
CA SER A 130 -6.00 -5.44 5.27
C SER A 130 -5.57 -6.00 3.93
N HIS A 131 -5.27 -5.15 2.94
CA HIS A 131 -4.75 -5.61 1.66
C HIS A 131 -3.43 -6.39 1.82
N ALA A 132 -2.98 -7.05 0.76
CA ALA A 132 -1.92 -8.03 0.86
C ALA A 132 -0.59 -7.47 1.39
N THR A 133 -0.13 -6.33 0.88
CA THR A 133 1.11 -5.69 1.32
C THR A 133 1.10 -5.30 2.80
N PRO A 134 0.11 -4.52 3.31
CA PRO A 134 0.07 -4.17 4.73
C PRO A 134 -0.15 -5.40 5.61
N GLY A 135 -0.93 -6.39 5.15
CA GLY A 135 -1.11 -7.67 5.83
C GLY A 135 0.20 -8.44 5.96
N ALA A 136 0.92 -8.65 4.86
CA ALA A 136 2.11 -9.51 4.79
C ALA A 136 3.31 -8.99 5.58
N VAL A 137 3.39 -7.68 5.84
CA VAL A 137 4.46 -7.12 6.66
C VAL A 137 4.25 -7.33 8.17
N TYR A 138 3.08 -7.82 8.61
CA TYR A 138 2.78 -7.95 10.04
C TYR A 138 1.91 -9.16 10.43
N ALA A 139 0.79 -9.40 9.74
CA ALA A 139 -0.16 -10.46 10.05
C ALA A 139 0.32 -11.85 9.59
N ASN A 140 -0.36 -12.90 10.06
CA ASN A 140 -0.24 -14.24 9.48
C ASN A 140 -1.62 -14.71 9.01
N ASN A 141 -1.71 -15.15 7.75
CA ASN A 141 -2.90 -15.82 7.23
C ASN A 141 -2.52 -16.72 6.05
N VAL A 142 -3.15 -17.89 5.93
CA VAL A 142 -2.90 -18.79 4.80
C VAL A 142 -3.40 -18.24 3.45
N THR A 143 -4.18 -17.15 3.46
CA THR A 143 -4.63 -16.45 2.26
C THR A 143 -4.75 -14.94 2.45
N ARG A 144 -4.42 -14.16 1.41
CA ARG A 144 -4.65 -12.71 1.31
C ARG A 144 -6.13 -12.33 1.26
N LYS A 145 -7.01 -13.32 1.11
CA LYS A 145 -8.45 -13.08 0.93
C LYS A 145 -9.19 -12.91 2.25
N ASP A 146 -8.66 -13.37 3.37
CA ASP A 146 -9.27 -13.31 4.71
C ASP A 146 -9.03 -11.95 5.38
N TYR A 147 -9.58 -10.92 4.76
CA TYR A 147 -9.34 -9.52 5.09
C TYR A 147 -9.71 -9.14 6.53
N GLN A 148 -10.81 -9.66 7.07
CA GLN A 148 -11.24 -9.33 8.43
C GLN A 148 -10.27 -9.87 9.48
N ASP A 149 -9.77 -11.10 9.33
CA ASP A 149 -8.78 -11.63 10.26
C ASP A 149 -7.39 -11.02 10.09
N ILE A 150 -6.99 -10.67 8.86
CA ILE A 150 -5.78 -9.87 8.64
C ILE A 150 -5.90 -8.53 9.39
N SER A 151 -7.05 -7.86 9.30
CA SER A 151 -7.33 -6.65 10.07
C SER A 151 -7.25 -6.86 11.58
N ARG A 152 -7.81 -7.97 12.10
CA ARG A 152 -7.74 -8.31 13.53
C ARG A 152 -6.30 -8.49 13.99
N ASP A 153 -5.46 -9.18 13.22
CA ASP A 153 -4.02 -9.28 13.49
C ASP A 153 -3.33 -7.91 13.53
N LEU A 154 -3.61 -7.05 12.54
CA LEU A 154 -3.03 -5.71 12.44
C LEU A 154 -3.38 -4.82 13.64
N ILE A 155 -4.60 -4.94 14.19
CA ILE A 155 -5.06 -4.13 15.34
C ILE A 155 -4.96 -4.89 16.70
N GLY A 156 -4.45 -6.12 16.68
CA GLY A 156 -4.22 -6.95 17.85
C GLY A 156 -5.50 -7.42 18.54
N LEU A 157 -6.52 -7.76 17.75
CA LEU A 157 -7.67 -8.55 18.18
C LEU A 157 -7.46 -10.03 17.82
N PRO A 158 -8.18 -10.97 18.47
CA PRO A 158 -8.12 -12.38 18.10
C PRO A 158 -8.53 -12.60 16.64
N SER A 159 -7.73 -13.36 15.90
CA SER A 159 -7.99 -13.81 14.52
C SER A 159 -8.03 -15.33 14.44
N SER A 160 -8.41 -15.91 13.30
CA SER A 160 -8.30 -17.35 13.05
C SER A 160 -6.86 -17.87 13.22
N SER A 161 -5.86 -17.10 12.83
CA SER A 161 -4.44 -17.44 13.00
C SER A 161 -3.95 -17.29 14.45
N HIS A 162 -4.53 -16.35 15.21
CA HIS A 162 -4.10 -15.98 16.56
C HIS A 162 -5.25 -15.99 17.57
N ARG A 163 -5.99 -17.11 17.64
CA ARG A 163 -7.24 -17.23 18.42
C ARG A 163 -7.08 -16.98 19.92
N ARG A 164 -5.99 -17.50 20.52
CA ARG A 164 -5.77 -17.47 21.98
C ARG A 164 -4.78 -16.40 22.41
N ASN A 165 -3.78 -16.13 21.58
CA ASN A 165 -2.73 -15.16 21.83
C ASN A 165 -2.70 -14.18 20.66
N PRO A 166 -3.58 -13.17 20.65
CA PRO A 166 -3.60 -12.16 19.61
C PRO A 166 -2.24 -11.49 19.45
N LEU A 167 -1.92 -11.06 18.23
CA LEU A 167 -0.73 -10.25 18.01
C LEU A 167 -0.83 -8.95 18.81
N PRO A 168 0.32 -8.31 19.13
CA PRO A 168 0.28 -7.01 19.79
C PRO A 168 -0.42 -5.93 18.98
N GLY A 169 -0.68 -6.10 17.68
CA GLY A 169 -1.10 -5.05 16.75
C GLY A 169 -0.08 -3.93 16.55
N VAL A 170 -0.20 -3.20 15.45
CA VAL A 170 0.68 -2.06 15.11
C VAL A 170 0.32 -0.81 15.92
N ASP A 171 1.22 0.16 16.05
CA ASP A 171 0.96 1.38 16.80
C ASP A 171 0.24 2.45 15.96
N VAL A 172 0.44 2.44 14.64
CA VAL A 172 -0.32 3.26 13.69
C VAL A 172 -0.73 2.40 12.49
N LEU A 173 -2.02 2.39 12.16
CA LEU A 173 -2.55 1.80 10.94
C LEU A 173 -3.42 2.83 10.24
N ILE A 174 -3.09 3.24 9.03
CA ILE A 174 -3.88 4.21 8.26
C ILE A 174 -4.07 3.70 6.85
N GLY A 175 -5.30 3.61 6.38
CA GLY A 175 -5.55 3.26 4.99
C GLY A 175 -7.01 3.26 4.58
N GLY A 176 -7.24 2.59 3.46
CA GLY A 176 -8.53 2.44 2.81
C GLY A 176 -9.48 1.44 3.51
N GLY A 177 -10.61 1.21 2.88
CA GLY A 177 -11.60 0.17 3.18
C GLY A 177 -12.93 0.73 3.68
N TRP A 178 -13.00 2.03 3.97
CA TRP A 178 -14.18 2.66 4.54
C TRP A 178 -15.41 2.58 3.62
N GLY A 179 -16.58 2.48 4.23
CA GLY A 179 -17.88 2.57 3.56
C GLY A 179 -18.27 1.37 2.71
N GLN A 180 -17.43 0.34 2.64
CA GLN A 180 -17.71 -0.88 1.90
C GLN A 180 -18.67 -1.78 2.68
N LYS A 181 -19.50 -2.53 1.95
CA LYS A 181 -20.44 -3.50 2.51
C LYS A 181 -20.47 -4.75 1.67
N LYS A 182 -20.53 -5.90 2.34
CA LYS A 182 -20.62 -7.21 1.72
C LYS A 182 -21.49 -8.12 2.59
N GLU A 183 -22.43 -8.79 1.95
CA GLU A 183 -23.41 -9.65 2.63
C GLU A 183 -22.80 -10.99 3.04
N THR A 184 -22.06 -11.61 2.11
CA THR A 184 -21.35 -12.87 2.32
C THR A 184 -19.98 -12.83 1.62
N ASP A 185 -18.99 -13.47 2.22
CA ASP A 185 -17.65 -13.62 1.62
C ASP A 185 -17.03 -14.96 1.98
N GLU A 186 -17.38 -16.00 1.24
CA GLU A 186 -16.90 -17.38 1.48
C GLU A 186 -15.37 -17.49 1.41
N LEU A 187 -14.70 -16.55 0.73
CA LEU A 187 -13.24 -16.51 0.64
C LEU A 187 -12.56 -16.14 1.96
N GLN A 188 -13.31 -15.59 2.92
CA GLN A 188 -12.85 -15.23 4.25
C GLN A 188 -13.14 -16.30 5.30
N GLY A 189 -13.82 -17.40 4.94
CA GLY A 189 -14.20 -18.44 5.89
C GLY A 189 -15.39 -18.06 6.79
N ASP A 190 -15.61 -18.86 7.83
CA ASP A 190 -16.75 -18.83 8.74
C ASP A 190 -16.71 -17.65 9.72
N ASN A 191 -15.51 -17.07 9.91
CA ASN A 191 -15.24 -15.89 10.74
C ASN A 191 -15.61 -14.57 10.04
N PHE A 192 -16.05 -14.63 8.78
CA PHE A 192 -16.58 -13.48 8.08
C PHE A 192 -17.84 -12.96 8.78
N MET A 193 -17.81 -11.69 9.15
CA MET A 193 -18.97 -10.96 9.67
C MET A 193 -19.57 -10.10 8.56
N GLN A 194 -20.87 -10.27 8.32
CA GLN A 194 -21.64 -9.43 7.40
C GLN A 194 -21.43 -7.94 7.73
N GLY A 195 -21.08 -7.14 6.72
CA GLY A 195 -20.77 -5.73 6.91
C GLY A 195 -19.57 -5.32 6.07
N ASN A 196 -18.66 -4.52 6.65
CA ASN A 196 -17.46 -4.12 5.93
C ASN A 196 -16.49 -5.30 5.76
N PRO A 197 -16.12 -5.67 4.52
CA PRO A 197 -15.31 -6.85 4.28
C PRO A 197 -13.84 -6.68 4.66
N TYR A 198 -13.35 -5.45 4.81
CA TYR A 198 -11.95 -5.18 5.11
C TYR A 198 -11.70 -5.04 6.60
N LEU A 199 -12.61 -4.38 7.31
CA LEU A 199 -12.54 -4.16 8.75
C LEU A 199 -13.95 -3.95 9.29
N HIS A 200 -14.44 -4.91 10.07
CA HIS A 200 -15.82 -4.92 10.56
C HIS A 200 -16.07 -3.87 11.65
N ASP A 201 -17.28 -3.31 11.71
CA ASP A 201 -17.67 -2.23 12.64
C ASP A 201 -17.51 -2.62 14.12
N GLU A 202 -17.83 -3.87 14.47
CA GLU A 202 -17.62 -4.37 15.85
C GLU A 202 -16.13 -4.49 16.23
N ASP A 203 -15.24 -4.76 15.26
CA ASP A 203 -13.81 -4.82 15.52
C ASP A 203 -13.22 -3.40 15.65
N LEU A 204 -13.69 -2.45 14.84
CA LEU A 204 -13.44 -1.01 15.03
C LEU A 204 -13.86 -0.56 16.44
N LYS A 205 -15.07 -0.92 16.85
CA LYS A 205 -15.62 -0.56 18.16
C LYS A 205 -14.77 -1.12 19.31
N LYS A 206 -14.37 -2.39 19.23
CA LYS A 206 -13.48 -3.03 20.23
C LYS A 206 -12.09 -2.38 20.27
N ALA A 207 -11.56 -1.96 19.11
CA ALA A 207 -10.26 -1.31 19.04
C ALA A 207 -10.27 0.13 19.58
N ASP A 208 -11.41 0.82 19.57
CA ASP A 208 -11.55 2.22 19.99
C ASP A 208 -11.31 2.41 21.50
N VAL A 209 -10.45 3.37 21.85
CA VAL A 209 -10.21 3.83 23.23
C VAL A 209 -11.49 4.24 23.97
N ARG A 210 -12.51 4.71 23.24
CA ARG A 210 -13.83 5.04 23.83
C ARG A 210 -14.55 3.82 24.40
N ASN A 211 -14.20 2.62 23.95
CA ASN A 211 -14.76 1.36 24.42
C ASN A 211 -13.73 0.50 25.17
N GLY A 212 -12.64 1.11 25.67
CA GLY A 212 -11.58 0.40 26.38
C GLY A 212 -10.53 -0.26 25.48
N GLY A 213 -10.58 -0.01 24.17
CA GLY A 213 -9.55 -0.41 23.22
C GLY A 213 -8.28 0.45 23.31
N ARG A 214 -7.37 0.27 22.34
CA ARG A 214 -6.04 0.91 22.34
C ARG A 214 -5.89 2.02 21.30
N TYR A 215 -6.81 2.09 20.35
CA TYR A 215 -6.71 2.98 19.19
C TYR A 215 -7.64 4.17 19.33
N LEU A 216 -7.10 5.36 19.12
CA LEU A 216 -7.91 6.49 18.73
C LEU A 216 -8.33 6.28 17.26
N ILE A 217 -9.63 6.21 17.02
CA ILE A 217 -10.18 6.01 15.67
C ILE A 217 -10.37 7.35 14.97
N SER A 218 -9.70 7.52 13.83
CA SER A 218 -9.94 8.60 12.87
C SER A 218 -10.52 8.00 11.61
N GLN A 219 -11.69 8.46 11.16
CA GLN A 219 -12.34 7.88 9.99
C GLN A 219 -12.98 8.94 9.12
N ARG A 220 -13.20 8.59 7.85
CA ARG A 220 -13.95 9.44 6.93
C ARG A 220 -15.29 9.82 7.57
N THR A 221 -15.55 11.12 7.65
CA THR A 221 -16.72 11.68 8.34
C THR A 221 -17.38 12.73 7.46
N PRO A 222 -18.70 12.61 7.20
CA PRO A 222 -19.43 13.56 6.37
C PRO A 222 -19.21 15.02 6.78
N GLY A 223 -18.88 15.87 5.82
CA GLY A 223 -18.68 17.31 6.01
C GLY A 223 -17.39 17.71 6.74
N LYS A 224 -16.52 16.76 7.10
CA LYS A 224 -15.22 17.05 7.75
C LYS A 224 -14.07 16.79 6.79
N SER A 225 -13.11 17.72 6.76
CA SER A 225 -11.89 17.52 5.98
C SER A 225 -11.09 16.32 6.51
N GLY A 226 -10.77 15.37 5.62
CA GLY A 226 -10.00 14.17 5.94
C GLY A 226 -8.64 14.51 6.54
N ARG A 227 -7.87 15.37 5.85
CA ARG A 227 -6.58 15.90 6.33
C ARG A 227 -6.68 16.54 7.72
N LYS A 228 -7.60 17.50 7.91
CA LYS A 228 -7.71 18.23 9.18
C LYS A 228 -8.10 17.30 10.33
N ASN A 229 -9.05 16.40 10.08
CA ASN A 229 -9.49 15.43 11.09
C ASN A 229 -8.34 14.49 11.48
N LEU A 230 -7.68 13.87 10.49
CA LEU A 230 -6.62 12.92 10.73
C LEU A 230 -5.43 13.54 11.48
N LEU A 231 -4.97 14.73 11.08
CA LEU A 231 -3.85 15.39 11.77
C LEU A 231 -4.21 15.84 13.20
N ALA A 232 -5.47 16.22 13.45
CA ALA A 232 -5.93 16.55 14.79
C ALA A 232 -5.95 15.31 15.69
N ASP A 233 -6.45 14.20 15.16
CA ASP A 233 -6.53 12.91 15.83
C ASP A 233 -5.14 12.32 16.10
N ALA A 234 -4.21 12.43 15.14
CA ALA A 234 -2.80 12.03 15.31
C ALA A 234 -2.11 12.79 16.45
N ARG A 235 -2.22 14.12 16.48
CA ARG A 235 -1.69 14.93 17.59
C ARG A 235 -2.30 14.56 18.93
N LYS A 236 -3.60 14.23 18.94
CA LYS A 236 -4.29 13.78 20.16
C LYS A 236 -3.79 12.41 20.60
N ALA A 237 -3.62 11.47 19.67
CA ALA A 237 -3.09 10.13 19.95
C ALA A 237 -1.67 10.23 20.54
N ALA A 238 -0.78 11.00 19.90
CA ALA A 238 0.57 11.26 20.37
C ALA A 238 0.59 11.83 21.80
N LYS A 239 -0.19 12.89 22.04
CA LYS A 239 -0.28 13.56 23.35
C LYS A 239 -0.80 12.64 24.46
N GLN A 240 -1.70 11.71 24.12
CA GLN A 240 -2.37 10.83 25.08
C GLN A 240 -1.70 9.45 25.19
N GLY A 241 -0.66 9.18 24.40
CA GLY A 241 -0.02 7.86 24.35
C GLY A 241 -0.92 6.76 23.78
N HIS A 242 -1.89 7.13 22.95
CA HIS A 242 -2.77 6.16 22.27
C HIS A 242 -2.19 5.74 20.91
N ARG A 243 -2.59 4.55 20.45
CA ARG A 243 -2.37 4.13 19.07
C ARG A 243 -3.34 4.87 18.14
N LEU A 244 -3.04 4.90 16.85
CA LEU A 244 -3.90 5.57 15.86
C LEU A 244 -4.38 4.56 14.81
N LEU A 245 -5.70 4.52 14.59
CA LEU A 245 -6.31 3.78 13.48
C LEU A 245 -7.07 4.76 12.58
N GLY A 246 -6.54 4.96 11.37
CA GLY A 246 -7.12 5.79 10.32
C GLY A 246 -7.86 4.94 9.29
N PHE A 247 -9.18 5.08 9.18
CA PHE A 247 -10.00 4.29 8.26
C PHE A 247 -10.77 5.18 7.27
N TYR A 248 -10.25 5.24 6.06
CA TYR A 248 -10.68 6.13 4.98
C TYR A 248 -10.99 5.34 3.72
N GLY A 249 -11.38 6.01 2.65
CA GLY A 249 -11.69 5.40 1.37
C GLY A 249 -12.91 6.00 0.67
N ALA A 250 -13.03 5.72 -0.61
CA ALA A 250 -14.14 6.07 -1.47
C ALA A 250 -14.69 4.80 -2.15
N VAL A 251 -14.94 4.87 -3.46
CA VAL A 251 -15.37 3.72 -4.26
C VAL A 251 -14.36 2.58 -4.11
N ALA A 252 -14.87 1.33 -4.06
CA ALA A 252 -14.09 0.10 -3.91
C ALA A 252 -13.14 0.01 -2.68
N GLY A 253 -13.17 1.00 -1.79
CA GLY A 253 -12.39 1.02 -0.55
C GLY A 253 -10.96 1.57 -0.70
N HIS A 254 -10.57 2.16 -1.83
CA HIS A 254 -9.28 2.86 -1.94
C HIS A 254 -9.46 4.38 -1.80
N LEU A 255 -8.36 5.12 -1.65
CA LEU A 255 -8.40 6.57 -1.76
C LEU A 255 -8.79 6.99 -3.19
N PRO A 256 -9.44 8.16 -3.38
CA PRO A 256 -9.66 8.70 -4.71
C PRO A 256 -8.35 8.79 -5.51
N PHE A 257 -8.34 8.25 -6.74
CA PHE A 257 -7.19 8.36 -7.63
C PHE A 257 -6.87 9.82 -7.91
N GLN A 258 -5.65 10.24 -7.53
CA GLN A 258 -5.06 11.43 -8.12
C GLN A 258 -4.67 11.10 -9.56
N THR A 259 -5.08 11.91 -10.52
CA THR A 259 -4.71 11.76 -11.95
C THR A 259 -3.35 12.43 -12.23
N ALA A 260 -2.76 12.17 -13.40
CA ALA A 260 -1.42 12.65 -13.75
C ALA A 260 -1.30 14.18 -13.75
N ASP A 261 -2.42 14.88 -13.98
CA ASP A 261 -2.50 16.35 -13.91
C ASP A 261 -2.68 16.90 -12.48
N GLY A 262 -2.78 16.03 -11.49
CA GLY A 262 -3.00 16.34 -10.08
C GLY A 262 -4.47 16.48 -9.69
N GLY A 263 -5.39 16.28 -10.63
CA GLY A 263 -6.83 16.26 -10.40
C GLY A 263 -7.34 14.94 -9.81
N PHE A 264 -8.67 14.77 -9.81
CA PHE A 264 -9.37 13.57 -9.35
C PHE A 264 -10.46 13.19 -10.36
N ASN A 265 -10.11 13.22 -11.64
CA ASN A 265 -11.03 12.95 -12.75
C ASN A 265 -10.49 11.79 -13.59
N PRO A 266 -10.53 10.54 -13.08
CA PRO A 266 -10.00 9.39 -13.79
C PRO A 266 -10.50 9.31 -15.23
N THR A 267 -9.60 8.91 -16.14
CA THR A 267 -10.00 8.55 -17.51
C THR A 267 -10.72 7.19 -17.52
N VAL A 268 -11.35 6.85 -18.65
CA VAL A 268 -12.03 5.56 -18.83
C VAL A 268 -11.03 4.41 -18.78
N ASP A 269 -11.39 3.35 -18.06
CA ASP A 269 -10.72 2.06 -18.06
C ASP A 269 -11.65 0.95 -18.61
N ILE A 270 -11.21 -0.32 -18.52
CA ILE A 270 -11.97 -1.48 -18.99
C ILE A 270 -13.32 -1.71 -18.28
N LYS A 271 -13.50 -1.14 -17.07
CA LYS A 271 -14.70 -1.23 -16.23
C LYS A 271 -15.53 0.05 -16.25
N GLY A 272 -15.01 1.13 -16.83
CA GLY A 272 -15.69 2.41 -16.99
C GLY A 272 -14.89 3.57 -16.43
N THR A 273 -15.57 4.62 -15.99
CA THR A 273 -14.92 5.79 -15.39
C THR A 273 -15.33 5.91 -13.94
N GLU A 274 -14.36 5.81 -13.03
CA GLU A 274 -14.57 6.17 -11.64
C GLU A 274 -14.87 7.66 -11.50
N LYS A 275 -15.82 8.00 -10.64
CA LYS A 275 -16.24 9.38 -10.40
C LYS A 275 -16.25 9.64 -8.91
N TYR A 276 -15.67 10.78 -8.53
CA TYR A 276 -15.61 11.20 -7.14
C TYR A 276 -16.47 12.44 -6.94
N SER A 277 -17.26 12.42 -5.86
CA SER A 277 -17.94 13.62 -5.39
C SER A 277 -16.94 14.57 -4.72
N ALA A 278 -17.35 15.83 -4.54
CA ALA A 278 -16.56 16.78 -3.73
C ALA A 278 -16.32 16.26 -2.30
N ALA A 279 -17.26 15.48 -1.76
CA ALA A 279 -17.14 14.86 -0.45
C ALA A 279 -16.07 13.74 -0.45
N ASP A 280 -16.02 12.90 -1.49
CA ASP A 280 -14.97 11.86 -1.62
C ASP A 280 -13.57 12.48 -1.61
N ILE A 281 -13.39 13.61 -2.29
CA ILE A 281 -12.10 14.31 -2.35
C ILE A 281 -11.80 15.03 -1.03
N ALA A 282 -12.76 15.72 -0.43
CA ALA A 282 -12.53 16.56 0.74
C ALA A 282 -12.43 15.77 2.06
N GLU A 283 -13.18 14.67 2.18
CA GLU A 283 -13.31 13.90 3.42
C GLU A 283 -12.26 12.79 3.54
N ASN A 284 -11.52 12.51 2.47
CA ASN A 284 -10.35 11.63 2.49
C ASN A 284 -9.05 12.44 2.62
N PRO A 285 -8.08 11.98 3.43
CA PRO A 285 -6.70 12.42 3.34
C PRO A 285 -6.05 11.84 2.08
N ASN A 286 -4.97 12.45 1.60
CA ASN A 286 -4.07 11.82 0.62
C ASN A 286 -2.95 11.04 1.33
N LEU A 287 -2.15 10.26 0.58
CA LEU A 287 -1.08 9.44 1.14
C LEU A 287 -0.01 10.24 1.89
N ALA A 288 0.28 11.47 1.44
CA ALA A 288 1.21 12.37 2.12
C ALA A 288 0.65 12.88 3.47
N ASP A 289 -0.65 13.16 3.55
CA ASP A 289 -1.34 13.52 4.80
C ASP A 289 -1.31 12.37 5.79
N MET A 290 -1.53 11.13 5.32
CA MET A 290 -1.49 9.92 6.14
C MET A 290 -0.08 9.61 6.65
N THR A 291 0.93 9.86 5.82
CA THR A 291 2.35 9.78 6.20
C THR A 291 2.67 10.80 7.29
N GLU A 292 2.26 12.06 7.13
CA GLU A 292 2.45 13.12 8.13
C GLU A 292 1.80 12.76 9.47
N ALA A 293 0.55 12.28 9.45
CA ALA A 293 -0.16 11.86 10.64
C ALA A 293 0.54 10.69 11.37
N THR A 294 1.10 9.76 10.62
CA THR A 294 1.85 8.63 11.19
C THR A 294 3.12 9.09 11.86
N LEU A 295 3.90 9.94 11.19
CA LEU A 295 5.12 10.51 11.77
C LEU A 295 4.82 11.33 13.03
N LEU A 296 3.78 12.16 13.03
CA LEU A 296 3.34 12.89 14.24
C LEU A 296 2.97 11.97 15.41
N THR A 297 2.47 10.77 15.13
CA THR A 297 2.09 9.80 16.16
C THR A 297 3.30 9.02 16.68
N LEU A 298 4.26 8.72 15.80
CA LEU A 298 5.44 7.90 16.10
C LEU A 298 6.67 8.71 16.54
N GLU A 299 6.71 10.02 16.31
CA GLU A 299 7.92 10.84 16.54
C GLU A 299 8.41 10.85 17.99
N ASN A 300 7.56 10.52 18.96
CA ASN A 300 7.92 10.39 20.38
C ASN A 300 8.27 8.95 20.78
N ALA A 301 8.54 8.05 19.84
CA ALA A 301 8.92 6.68 20.13
C ALA A 301 10.36 6.59 20.66
N ASP A 302 10.51 6.36 21.97
CA ASP A 302 11.82 6.32 22.66
C ASP A 302 12.85 5.34 22.06
N LYS A 303 12.38 4.27 21.40
CA LYS A 303 13.23 3.23 20.82
C LYS A 303 13.30 3.28 19.30
N GLY A 304 12.70 4.29 18.67
CA GLY A 304 12.54 4.36 17.23
C GLY A 304 11.31 3.61 16.73
N PHE A 305 11.14 3.61 15.41
CA PHE A 305 9.98 3.01 14.76
C PHE A 305 10.33 2.34 13.43
N TRP A 306 9.50 1.38 13.03
CA TRP A 306 9.49 0.80 11.68
C TRP A 306 8.22 1.25 10.96
N LEU A 307 8.33 1.64 9.70
CA LEU A 307 7.23 2.25 8.94
C LEU A 307 7.15 1.68 7.51
N LEU A 308 5.96 1.18 7.15
CA LEU A 308 5.57 0.94 5.76
C LEU A 308 4.72 2.11 5.23
N ILE A 309 5.07 2.62 4.05
CA ILE A 309 4.24 3.55 3.27
C ILE A 309 4.01 2.92 1.90
N GLU A 310 2.76 2.61 1.58
CA GLU A 310 2.37 1.93 0.35
C GLU A 310 1.50 2.83 -0.53
N ALA A 311 1.94 3.07 -1.77
CA ALA A 311 1.10 3.57 -2.85
C ALA A 311 0.50 2.38 -3.63
N GLY A 312 -0.38 1.62 -2.98
CA GLY A 312 -0.87 0.34 -3.50
C GLY A 312 -1.83 0.47 -4.67
N ASP A 313 -2.40 1.66 -4.88
CA ASP A 313 -3.30 1.99 -5.97
C ASP A 313 -2.59 2.10 -7.33
N VAL A 314 -1.25 2.13 -7.35
CA VAL A 314 -0.45 1.98 -8.59
C VAL A 314 -0.72 0.64 -9.28
N ASP A 315 -0.78 -0.46 -8.50
CA ASP A 315 -1.12 -1.80 -8.99
C ASP A 315 -2.52 -1.83 -9.59
N TRP A 316 -3.49 -1.24 -8.92
CA TRP A 316 -4.90 -1.23 -9.34
C TRP A 316 -5.08 -0.44 -10.64
N ALA A 317 -4.42 0.71 -10.76
CA ALA A 317 -4.43 1.52 -11.97
C ALA A 317 -3.81 0.79 -13.16
N ASN A 318 -2.69 0.08 -12.95
CA ASN A 318 -2.04 -0.71 -13.99
C ASN A 318 -2.87 -1.93 -14.42
N HIS A 319 -3.50 -2.64 -13.48
CA HIS A 319 -4.43 -3.73 -13.79
C HIS A 319 -5.64 -3.26 -14.64
N SER A 320 -6.06 -2.00 -14.47
CA SER A 320 -7.09 -1.35 -15.28
C SER A 320 -6.59 -0.81 -16.63
N ASN A 321 -5.28 -0.91 -16.92
CA ASN A 321 -4.63 -0.23 -18.06
C ASN A 321 -4.89 1.29 -18.09
N ASN A 322 -5.02 1.91 -16.91
CA ASN A 322 -5.28 3.34 -16.77
C ASN A 322 -3.98 4.09 -16.44
N ILE A 323 -3.27 4.54 -17.48
CA ILE A 323 -1.98 5.22 -17.33
C ILE A 323 -2.08 6.56 -16.61
N ASP A 324 -3.20 7.26 -16.74
CA ASP A 324 -3.44 8.55 -16.07
C ASP A 324 -3.50 8.37 -14.54
N ASN A 325 -4.26 7.37 -14.09
CA ASN A 325 -4.30 6.98 -12.68
C ASN A 325 -2.97 6.42 -12.19
N SER A 326 -2.29 5.60 -13.01
CA SER A 326 -1.01 4.98 -12.64
C SER A 326 0.07 6.02 -12.38
N ILE A 327 0.24 6.99 -13.29
CA ILE A 327 1.18 8.11 -13.11
C ILE A 327 0.80 8.91 -11.86
N GLY A 328 -0.48 9.24 -11.69
CA GLY A 328 -0.92 10.02 -10.53
C GLY A 328 -0.74 9.30 -9.19
N ALA A 329 -0.93 7.97 -9.14
CA ALA A 329 -0.64 7.15 -7.98
C ALA A 329 0.88 7.11 -7.65
N VAL A 330 1.74 7.01 -8.67
CA VAL A 330 3.21 7.14 -8.48
C VAL A 330 3.57 8.53 -7.94
N LEU A 331 2.92 9.59 -8.43
CA LEU A 331 3.11 10.95 -7.91
C LEU A 331 2.62 11.11 -6.46
N SER A 332 1.54 10.43 -6.08
CA SER A 332 1.04 10.35 -4.70
C SER A 332 2.08 9.71 -3.77
N GLY A 333 2.68 8.58 -4.18
CA GLY A 333 3.82 7.95 -3.49
C GLY A 333 5.03 8.87 -3.38
N ALA A 334 5.38 9.59 -4.46
CA ALA A 334 6.47 10.58 -4.44
C ALA A 334 6.18 11.74 -3.47
N ALA A 335 4.92 12.19 -3.34
CA ALA A 335 4.53 13.20 -2.37
C ALA A 335 4.67 12.69 -0.92
N ALA A 336 4.30 11.43 -0.66
CA ALA A 336 4.51 10.79 0.64
C ALA A 336 6.00 10.66 0.99
N PHE A 337 6.84 10.25 0.04
CA PHE A 337 8.31 10.23 0.20
C PHE A 337 8.85 11.61 0.57
N LYS A 338 8.40 12.69 -0.09
CA LYS A 338 8.79 14.07 0.28
C LYS A 338 8.38 14.44 1.69
N THR A 339 7.21 14.00 2.16
CA THR A 339 6.78 14.23 3.54
C THR A 339 7.71 13.52 4.53
N LEU A 340 8.05 12.26 4.27
CA LEU A 340 8.99 11.50 5.09
C LEU A 340 10.37 12.16 5.13
N THR A 341 10.98 12.47 3.99
CA THR A 341 12.33 13.03 3.96
C THR A 341 12.41 14.42 4.60
N ARG A 342 11.37 15.26 4.44
CA ARG A 342 11.27 16.52 5.18
C ARG A 342 11.22 16.32 6.69
N TRP A 343 10.53 15.29 7.16
CA TRP A 343 10.51 14.97 8.58
C TRP A 343 11.90 14.52 9.05
N ILE A 344 12.59 13.66 8.29
CA ILE A 344 13.95 13.20 8.63
C ILE A 344 14.92 14.39 8.68
N GLU A 345 14.90 15.25 7.67
CA GLU A 345 15.74 16.46 7.60
C GLU A 345 15.46 17.42 8.76
N LYS A 346 14.19 17.64 9.11
CA LYS A 346 13.80 18.51 10.22
C LYS A 346 14.32 18.00 11.56
N HIS A 347 14.49 16.70 11.72
CA HIS A 347 14.96 16.06 12.95
C HIS A 347 16.44 15.68 12.91
N ASP A 348 17.16 16.02 11.83
CA ASP A 348 18.57 15.64 11.62
C ASP A 348 18.81 14.13 11.80
N ALA A 349 17.87 13.31 11.30
CA ALA A 349 17.75 11.90 11.66
C ALA A 349 18.36 10.92 10.64
N TRP A 350 19.07 11.40 9.61
CA TRP A 350 19.62 10.53 8.55
C TRP A 350 20.67 9.53 9.07
N ASP A 351 21.44 9.90 10.09
CA ASP A 351 22.45 9.01 10.69
C ASP A 351 21.82 7.81 11.43
N GLU A 352 20.53 7.90 11.77
CA GLU A 352 19.78 6.87 12.49
C GLU A 352 18.62 6.28 11.66
N THR A 353 18.45 6.71 10.40
CA THR A 353 17.31 6.33 9.56
C THR A 353 17.75 5.65 8.26
N ALA A 354 17.25 4.44 8.03
CA ALA A 354 17.32 3.78 6.72
C ALA A 354 15.97 3.93 5.99
N VAL A 355 16.01 4.40 4.74
CA VAL A 355 14.83 4.47 3.86
C VAL A 355 15.06 3.58 2.65
N ILE A 356 14.15 2.65 2.41
CA ILE A 356 14.17 1.75 1.25
C ILE A 356 12.93 2.05 0.40
N VAL A 357 13.15 2.37 -0.87
CA VAL A 357 12.08 2.57 -1.87
C VAL A 357 12.21 1.47 -2.90
N THR A 358 11.14 0.71 -3.10
CA THR A 358 11.12 -0.43 -4.04
C THR A 358 9.68 -0.75 -4.45
N SER A 359 9.51 -1.74 -5.33
CA SER A 359 8.21 -2.31 -5.67
C SER A 359 8.15 -3.79 -5.28
N ASP A 360 6.95 -4.27 -4.99
CA ASP A 360 6.68 -5.67 -4.68
C ASP A 360 6.69 -6.53 -5.96
N HIS A 361 6.26 -5.98 -7.08
CA HIS A 361 6.48 -6.50 -8.44
C HIS A 361 6.34 -5.38 -9.50
N GLY A 362 6.55 -5.74 -10.77
CA GLY A 362 6.33 -4.85 -11.92
C GLY A 362 4.94 -5.03 -12.54
N HIS A 363 4.66 -4.24 -13.58
CA HIS A 363 3.53 -4.41 -14.49
C HIS A 363 4.02 -4.33 -15.93
N TYR A 364 3.31 -4.99 -16.85
CA TYR A 364 3.62 -4.89 -18.26
C TYR A 364 3.16 -3.53 -18.81
N LEU A 365 4.08 -2.56 -18.79
CA LEU A 365 3.94 -1.23 -19.38
C LEU A 365 5.07 -1.03 -20.38
N VAL A 366 4.73 -0.76 -21.64
CA VAL A 366 5.70 -0.47 -22.70
C VAL A 366 5.45 0.92 -23.26
N ILE A 367 6.51 1.72 -23.35
CA ILE A 367 6.51 2.99 -24.07
C ILE A 367 7.05 2.69 -25.47
N GLN A 368 6.21 2.72 -26.49
CA GLN A 368 6.61 2.43 -27.88
C GLN A 368 7.21 3.64 -28.62
N ASP A 369 6.86 4.86 -28.18
CA ASP A 369 7.41 6.11 -28.71
C ASP A 369 7.50 7.12 -27.56
N ASP A 370 8.70 7.23 -27.00
CA ASP A 370 9.01 8.14 -25.90
C ASP A 370 8.88 9.62 -26.34
N ASN A 371 9.06 9.93 -27.62
CA ASN A 371 8.92 11.28 -28.15
C ASN A 371 7.47 11.76 -28.07
N VAL A 372 6.48 10.88 -28.26
CA VAL A 372 5.06 11.25 -28.10
C VAL A 372 4.78 11.72 -26.68
N ILE A 373 5.22 10.95 -25.68
CA ILE A 373 5.05 11.30 -24.26
C ILE A 373 5.84 12.58 -23.92
N ALA A 374 7.10 12.66 -24.35
CA ALA A 374 7.96 13.82 -24.09
C ALA A 374 7.41 15.10 -24.74
N ASN A 375 6.88 15.03 -25.96
CA ASN A 375 6.26 16.15 -26.66
C ASN A 375 4.99 16.63 -25.94
N ALA A 376 4.11 15.70 -25.52
CA ALA A 376 2.92 16.05 -24.75
C ALA A 376 3.28 16.78 -23.44
N GLY A 377 4.32 16.30 -22.73
CA GLY A 377 4.85 16.98 -21.54
C GLY A 377 5.41 18.37 -21.83
N ARG A 378 6.16 18.54 -22.92
CA ARG A 378 6.68 19.86 -23.37
C ARG A 378 5.55 20.84 -23.66
N GLU A 379 4.52 20.41 -24.40
CA GLU A 379 3.36 21.24 -24.71
C GLU A 379 2.61 21.67 -23.44
N MET A 380 2.36 20.76 -22.51
CA MET A 380 1.67 21.08 -21.25
C MET A 380 2.44 22.14 -20.45
N ASN A 381 3.77 22.01 -20.37
CA ASN A 381 4.62 22.99 -19.69
C ASN A 381 4.60 24.36 -20.37
N GLN A 382 4.60 24.40 -21.71
CA GLN A 382 4.44 25.64 -22.46
C GLN A 382 3.09 26.30 -22.18
N ARG A 383 1.99 25.53 -22.18
CA ARG A 383 0.64 26.03 -21.84
C ARG A 383 0.61 26.60 -20.42
N LYS A 384 1.10 25.86 -19.41
CA LYS A 384 1.20 26.33 -18.02
C LYS A 384 2.01 27.63 -17.89
N SER A 385 3.14 27.74 -18.60
CA SER A 385 3.96 28.97 -18.58
C SER A 385 3.24 30.17 -19.20
N THR A 386 2.44 29.94 -20.24
CA THR A 386 1.68 30.97 -20.95
C THR A 386 0.52 31.47 -20.08
N THR A 387 -0.20 30.56 -19.43
CA THR A 387 -1.27 30.91 -18.47
C THR A 387 -0.72 31.69 -17.29
N LYS A 388 0.43 31.29 -16.73
CA LYS A 388 1.10 32.01 -15.62
C LYS A 388 1.49 33.44 -16.04
N LYS A 389 2.09 33.61 -17.23
CA LYS A 389 2.39 34.94 -17.79
C LYS A 389 1.15 35.80 -17.98
N GLN A 390 0.03 35.23 -18.45
CA GLN A 390 -1.22 35.99 -18.62
C GLN A 390 -1.84 36.43 -17.28
N VAL A 391 -1.74 35.61 -16.24
CA VAL A 391 -2.18 35.97 -14.88
C VAL A 391 -1.30 37.06 -14.28
N ASP A 392 0.02 36.96 -14.44
CA ASP A 392 0.97 37.97 -13.96
C ASP A 392 0.81 39.31 -14.68
N VAL A 393 0.52 39.31 -15.99
CA VAL A 393 0.21 40.53 -16.75
C VAL A 393 -1.09 41.18 -16.27
N LYS A 394 -2.15 40.40 -16.02
CA LYS A 394 -3.42 40.91 -15.47
C LYS A 394 -3.28 41.47 -14.05
N ASN A 395 -2.41 40.90 -13.23
CA ASN A 395 -2.15 41.38 -11.86
C ASN A 395 -1.24 42.61 -11.81
N ARG A 396 -0.46 42.88 -12.87
CA ARG A 396 0.32 44.13 -13.00
C ARG A 396 -0.45 45.28 -13.64
N SER A 397 -1.59 45.00 -14.27
CA SER A 397 -2.50 45.99 -14.86
C SER A 397 -3.64 46.43 -13.94
N LYS A 398 -3.67 45.93 -12.71
CA LYS A 398 -4.52 46.38 -11.60
C LYS A 398 -3.62 46.98 -10.53
#